data_AF-A0A962WVT7-F1
#
_entry.id   AF-A0A962WVT7-F1
#
_cell.length_a   1.000
_cell.length_b   1.000
_cell.length_c   1.000
_cell.angle_alpha   90.00
_cell.angle_beta   90.00
_cell.angle_gamma   90.00
#
_symmetry.space_group_name_H-M   'P 1'
#
loop_
_entity.id
_entity.type
_entity.pdbx_description
1 polymer ?
#
loop_
_entity_poly.entity_id
_entity_poly.type
_entity_poly.pdbx_seq_one_letter_code
_entity_poly.pdbx_strand_id
1 'polypeptide(L)'
;GLMRDYRNQRDFVFGSGGSNRIRSAILQVLLNIMEFDMNVEQAVNSPRLHFEGERLNVEQGFGPGVEQNLREHFPDNRIWDEKNLFFGGVHTVVSRDDHFDGAGDARRGGSYRVC
;
A
#
# COMPACT_ATOMS: atom_id res chain seq x y z
N GLY A 1 -5.77 12.51 3.08
CA GLY A 1 -5.06 12.80 4.34
C GLY A 1 -3.76 13.50 4.00
N LEU A 2 -3.29 14.36 4.90
CA LEU A 2 -1.98 15.01 4.83
C LEU A 2 -1.14 14.51 6.01
N MET A 3 0.12 14.16 5.77
CA MET A 3 1.08 13.81 6.81
C MET A 3 2.41 14.51 6.51
N ARG A 4 3.07 15.01 7.56
CA ARG A 4 4.41 15.59 7.47
C ARG A 4 5.41 14.71 8.23
N ASP A 5 6.44 14.25 7.54
CA ASP A 5 7.61 13.59 8.11
C ASP A 5 8.70 14.64 8.36
N TYR A 6 8.77 15.12 9.60
CA TYR A 6 9.73 16.16 10.01
C TYR A 6 11.19 15.69 9.98
N ARG A 7 11.44 14.38 10.09
CA ARG A 7 12.83 13.86 10.11
C ARG A 7 13.48 13.98 8.74
N ASN A 8 12.70 13.70 7.70
CA ASN A 8 13.19 13.70 6.31
C ASN A 8 12.67 14.90 5.49
N GLN A 9 11.94 15.82 6.12
CA GLN A 9 11.33 17.00 5.48
C GLN A 9 10.46 16.62 4.26
N ARG A 10 9.60 15.62 4.44
CA ARG A 10 8.68 15.14 3.40
C ARG A 10 7.25 15.42 3.79
N ASP A 11 6.45 15.88 2.83
CA ASP A 11 5.00 15.98 2.97
C ASP A 11 4.30 14.97 2.08
N PHE A 12 3.32 14.30 2.63
CA PHE A 12 2.56 13.23 1.97
C PHE A 12 1.11 13.65 1.87
N VAL A 13 0.58 13.64 0.66
CA VAL A 13 -0.86 13.65 0.42
C VAL A 13 -1.26 12.28 -0.09
N PHE A 14 -2.19 11.62 0.59
CA PHE A 14 -2.68 10.31 0.20
C PHE A 14 -4.20 10.22 0.30
N GLY A 15 -4.78 9.46 -0.61
CA GLY A 15 -6.19 9.11 -0.60
C GLY A 15 -6.36 7.67 -1.04
N SER A 16 -7.35 6.98 -0.48
CA SER A 16 -7.67 5.63 -0.89
C SER A 16 -9.15 5.43 -1.07
N GLY A 17 -9.54 4.79 -2.18
CA GLY A 17 -10.88 4.25 -2.36
C GLY A 17 -10.91 2.79 -1.91
N GLY A 18 -11.81 2.41 -1.01
CA GLY A 18 -11.88 1.01 -0.55
C GLY A 18 -12.69 0.69 0.71
N SER A 19 -13.51 1.63 1.22
CA SER A 19 -14.30 1.43 2.45
C SER A 19 -13.42 0.94 3.64
N ASN A 20 -13.76 -0.18 4.28
CA ASN A 20 -13.02 -0.73 5.43
C ASN A 20 -11.53 -1.00 5.18
N ARG A 21 -11.09 -1.09 3.91
CA ARG A 21 -9.70 -1.33 3.51
C ARG A 21 -8.84 -0.08 3.43
N ILE A 22 -9.43 1.12 3.58
CA ILE A 22 -8.71 2.40 3.47
C ILE A 22 -7.55 2.47 4.47
N ARG A 23 -7.81 2.08 5.73
CA ARG A 23 -6.82 2.16 6.82
C ARG A 23 -5.62 1.24 6.57
N SER A 24 -5.87 -0.04 6.26
CA SER A 24 -4.79 -0.99 6.00
C SER A 24 -4.00 -0.65 4.74
N ALA A 25 -4.67 -0.16 3.68
CA ALA A 25 -4.00 0.21 2.44
C ALA A 25 -3.07 1.42 2.62
N ILE A 26 -3.55 2.49 3.27
CA ILE A 26 -2.73 3.69 3.55
C ILE A 26 -1.56 3.33 4.47
N LEU A 27 -1.82 2.56 5.54
CA LEU A 27 -0.77 2.15 6.48
C LEU A 27 0.38 1.41 5.78
N GLN A 28 0.05 0.42 4.95
CA GLN A 28 1.07 -0.35 4.22
C GLN A 28 1.87 0.52 3.25
N VAL A 29 1.24 1.47 2.54
CA VAL A 29 1.98 2.39 1.67
C VAL A 29 2.93 3.27 2.47
N LEU A 30 2.49 3.82 3.61
CA LEU A 30 3.37 4.63 4.46
C LEU A 30 4.53 3.82 5.04
N LEU A 31 4.29 2.60 5.52
CA LEU A 31 5.34 1.70 5.99
C LEU A 31 6.34 1.36 4.88
N ASN A 32 5.86 1.07 3.68
CA ASN A 32 6.72 0.79 2.53
C ASN A 32 7.67 1.95 2.23
N ILE A 33 7.22 3.20 2.34
CA ILE A 33 8.07 4.37 2.08
C ILE A 33 8.98 4.72 3.26
N MET A 34 8.50 4.56 4.49
CA MET A 34 9.18 5.08 5.68
C MET A 34 10.08 4.07 6.36
N GLU A 35 9.71 2.79 6.33
CA GLU A 35 10.43 1.72 7.02
C GLU A 35 11.17 0.82 6.04
N PHE A 36 10.59 0.57 4.85
CA PHE A 36 11.19 -0.31 3.85
C PHE A 36 11.91 0.45 2.71
N ASP A 37 12.07 1.76 2.85
CA ASP A 37 12.78 2.65 1.92
C ASP A 37 12.35 2.49 0.43
N MET A 38 11.11 2.09 0.19
CA MET A 38 10.57 1.96 -1.16
C MET A 38 10.27 3.34 -1.75
N ASN A 39 10.49 3.48 -3.06
CA ASN A 39 9.98 4.66 -3.76
C ASN A 39 8.43 4.64 -3.81
N VAL A 40 7.82 5.78 -4.13
CA VAL A 40 6.37 5.96 -4.06
C VAL A 40 5.60 4.98 -4.97
N GLU A 41 6.12 4.75 -6.18
CA GLU A 41 5.50 3.83 -7.14
C GLU A 41 5.57 2.38 -6.68
N GLN A 42 6.73 1.94 -6.18
CA GLN A 42 6.93 0.63 -5.58
C GLN A 42 6.01 0.43 -4.37
N ALA A 43 5.95 1.40 -3.47
CA ALA A 43 5.14 1.33 -2.27
C ALA A 43 3.64 1.18 -2.57
N VAL A 44 3.11 1.98 -3.50
CA VAL A 44 1.70 1.90 -3.93
C VAL A 44 1.40 0.57 -4.60
N ASN A 45 2.30 0.09 -5.46
CA ASN A 45 2.07 -1.12 -6.25
C ASN A 45 2.52 -2.41 -5.56
N SER A 46 3.08 -2.36 -4.35
CA SER A 46 3.43 -3.56 -3.60
C SER A 46 2.20 -4.41 -3.25
N PRO A 47 2.35 -5.74 -3.09
CA PRO A 47 1.29 -6.62 -2.59
C PRO A 47 0.75 -6.15 -1.24
N ARG A 48 -0.54 -6.41 -0.98
CA ARG A 48 -1.23 -5.94 0.23
C ARG A 48 -1.86 -7.08 1.02
N LEU A 49 -1.97 -6.82 2.31
CA LEU A 49 -2.67 -7.62 3.31
C LEU A 49 -3.90 -6.84 3.81
N HIS A 50 -4.98 -7.55 4.12
CA HIS A 50 -6.12 -6.98 4.84
C HIS A 50 -6.72 -8.01 5.78
N PHE A 51 -6.73 -7.68 7.07
CA PHE A 51 -7.34 -8.47 8.12
C PHE A 51 -8.63 -7.82 8.58
N GLU A 52 -9.74 -8.56 8.55
CA GLU A 52 -11.05 -8.11 9.00
C GLU A 52 -11.84 -9.28 9.59
N GLY A 53 -12.43 -9.05 10.77
CA GLY A 53 -13.03 -10.12 11.56
C GLY A 53 -11.95 -11.12 12.00
N GLU A 54 -12.02 -12.33 11.44
CA GLU A 54 -11.02 -13.39 11.66
C GLU A 54 -10.28 -13.77 10.37
N ARG A 55 -10.60 -13.12 9.25
CA ARG A 55 -10.08 -13.49 7.93
C ARG A 55 -8.91 -12.62 7.51
N LEU A 56 -7.79 -13.26 7.17
CA LEU A 56 -6.65 -12.62 6.52
C LEU A 56 -6.73 -12.76 5.00
N ASN A 57 -6.86 -11.66 4.29
CA ASN A 57 -6.73 -11.62 2.83
C ASN A 57 -5.34 -11.12 2.46
N VAL A 58 -4.71 -11.74 1.48
CA VAL A 58 -3.33 -11.47 1.06
C VAL A 58 -3.24 -11.50 -0.46
N GLU A 59 -2.67 -10.48 -1.07
CA GLU A 59 -2.22 -10.58 -2.46
C GLU A 59 -0.92 -11.38 -2.54
N GLN A 60 -0.78 -12.19 -3.57
CA GLN A 60 0.46 -12.89 -3.85
C GLN A 60 1.61 -11.91 -4.10
N GLY A 61 2.82 -12.30 -3.71
CA GLY A 61 4.05 -11.55 -3.99
C GLY A 61 4.90 -11.26 -2.76
N PHE A 62 4.52 -11.77 -1.58
CA PHE A 62 5.36 -11.74 -0.39
C PHE A 62 6.42 -12.86 -0.37
N GLY A 63 6.32 -13.79 -1.31
CA GLY A 63 7.25 -14.91 -1.46
C GLY A 63 6.76 -16.16 -0.72
N PRO A 64 7.16 -17.37 -1.19
CA PRO A 64 6.55 -18.62 -0.77
C PRO A 64 6.72 -18.90 0.74
N GLY A 65 7.86 -18.55 1.33
CA GLY A 65 8.10 -18.75 2.76
C GLY A 65 7.20 -17.90 3.66
N VAL A 66 6.97 -16.63 3.29
CA VAL A 66 6.08 -15.72 4.03
C VAL A 66 4.63 -16.17 3.86
N GLU A 67 4.22 -16.48 2.63
CA GLU A 67 2.85 -16.93 2.35
C GLU A 67 2.53 -18.26 3.04
N GLN A 68 3.49 -19.19 3.11
CA GLN A 68 3.34 -20.42 3.89
C GLN A 68 3.19 -20.12 5.39
N ASN A 69 4.03 -19.26 5.96
CA ASN A 69 3.96 -18.89 7.37
C ASN A 69 2.61 -18.24 7.72
N LEU A 70 2.09 -17.37 6.85
CA LEU A 70 0.77 -16.77 7.01
C LEU A 70 -0.34 -17.83 6.97
N ARG A 71 -0.25 -18.82 6.09
CA ARG A 71 -1.24 -19.92 6.03
C ARG A 71 -1.27 -20.74 7.30
N GLU A 72 -0.11 -20.97 7.92
CA GLU A 72 0.02 -21.75 9.15
C GLU A 72 -0.52 -21.00 10.38
N HIS A 73 -0.33 -19.69 10.44
CA HIS A 73 -0.70 -18.88 11.63
C HIS A 73 -2.09 -18.24 11.55
N PHE A 74 -2.69 -18.14 10.35
CA PHE A 74 -4.02 -17.58 10.14
C PHE A 74 -4.94 -18.62 9.48
N PRO A 75 -5.67 -19.45 10.25
CA PRO A 75 -6.46 -20.55 9.68
C PRO A 75 -7.50 -20.11 8.65
N ASP A 76 -8.16 -18.96 8.87
CA ASP A 76 -9.02 -18.33 7.86
C ASP A 76 -8.20 -17.31 7.05
N ASN A 77 -7.45 -17.79 6.08
CA ASN A 77 -6.73 -16.94 5.13
C ASN A 77 -7.17 -17.16 3.68
N ARG A 78 -6.95 -16.15 2.86
CA ARG A 78 -7.05 -16.24 1.40
C ARG A 78 -5.87 -15.53 0.75
N ILE A 79 -5.04 -16.29 0.04
CA ILE A 79 -4.06 -15.75 -0.89
C ILE A 79 -4.74 -15.56 -2.26
N TRP A 80 -4.58 -14.39 -2.85
CA TRP A 80 -5.14 -14.00 -4.14
C TRP A 80 -4.03 -13.97 -5.17
N ASP A 81 -4.23 -14.60 -6.32
CA ASP A 81 -3.18 -14.78 -7.34
C ASP A 81 -2.82 -13.48 -8.10
N GLU A 82 -3.64 -12.44 -7.96
CA GLU A 82 -3.46 -11.16 -8.65
C GLU A 82 -3.79 -9.97 -7.75
N LYS A 83 -3.25 -8.79 -8.12
CA LYS A 83 -3.61 -7.52 -7.49
C LYS A 83 -5.08 -7.23 -7.70
N ASN A 84 -5.80 -6.86 -6.63
CA ASN A 84 -7.25 -6.74 -6.69
C ASN A 84 -7.77 -5.46 -6.02
N LEU A 85 -8.80 -4.86 -6.62
CA LEU A 85 -9.52 -3.69 -6.10
C LEU A 85 -10.09 -3.89 -4.68
N PHE A 86 -10.27 -5.15 -4.27
CA PHE A 86 -10.58 -5.55 -2.90
C PHE A 86 -9.64 -4.89 -1.88
N PHE A 87 -8.33 -4.83 -2.15
CA PHE A 87 -7.30 -4.31 -1.25
C PHE A 87 -7.19 -2.78 -1.23
N GLY A 88 -8.21 -2.09 -1.74
CA GLY A 88 -8.24 -0.65 -1.87
C GLY A 88 -7.37 -0.13 -3.02
N GLY A 89 -7.36 1.19 -3.20
CA GLY A 89 -6.58 1.84 -4.24
C GLY A 89 -6.01 3.16 -3.73
N VAL A 90 -4.71 3.21 -3.43
CA VAL A 90 -4.02 4.39 -2.86
C VAL A 90 -3.43 5.24 -3.97
N HIS A 91 -3.84 6.48 -4.05
CA HIS A 91 -3.18 7.51 -4.85
C HIS A 91 -2.45 8.44 -3.90
N THR A 92 -1.20 8.75 -4.21
CA THR A 92 -0.39 9.61 -3.33
C THR A 92 0.59 10.47 -4.11
N VAL A 93 0.86 11.65 -3.55
CA VAL A 93 1.94 12.55 -3.93
C VAL A 93 2.78 12.80 -2.69
N VAL A 94 4.09 12.77 -2.85
CA VAL A 94 5.09 13.09 -1.85
C VAL A 94 5.89 14.28 -2.35
N SER A 95 5.99 15.32 -1.56
CA SER A 95 6.87 16.44 -1.84
C SER A 95 8.07 16.44 -0.90
N ARG A 96 9.22 16.77 -1.45
CA ARG A 96 10.44 17.06 -0.71
C ARG A 96 11.10 18.25 -1.39
N ASP A 97 11.31 19.32 -0.64
CA ASP A 97 11.77 20.60 -1.19
C ASP A 97 10.87 21.03 -2.37
N ASP A 98 11.45 21.32 -3.54
CA ASP A 98 10.72 21.68 -4.77
C ASP A 98 10.45 20.48 -5.69
N HIS A 99 10.70 19.26 -5.23
CA HIS A 99 10.48 18.04 -6.01
C HIS A 99 9.21 17.31 -5.59
N PHE A 100 8.48 16.80 -6.59
CA PHE A 100 7.28 16.01 -6.40
C PHE A 100 7.47 14.62 -6.99
N ASP A 101 7.19 13.60 -6.18
CA ASP A 101 7.00 12.22 -6.62
C ASP A 101 5.56 11.78 -6.33
N GLY A 102 5.07 10.80 -7.07
CA GLY A 102 3.71 10.34 -6.88
C GLY A 102 3.43 9.03 -7.58
N ALA A 103 2.31 8.42 -7.20
CA ALA A 103 1.83 7.23 -7.84
C ALA A 103 0.30 7.17 -7.81
N GLY A 104 -0.26 6.72 -8.93
CA GLY A 104 -1.63 6.26 -8.98
C GLY A 104 -1.69 4.73 -8.85
N ASP A 105 -2.64 4.21 -8.08
CA ASP A 105 -2.75 2.76 -7.90
C ASP A 105 -3.18 2.05 -9.19
N ALA A 106 -2.37 1.09 -9.65
CA ALA A 106 -2.69 0.27 -10.81
C ALA A 106 -3.99 -0.53 -10.62
N ARG A 107 -4.35 -0.89 -9.38
CA ARG A 107 -5.64 -1.57 -9.06
C ARG A 107 -6.85 -0.73 -9.45
N ARG A 108 -6.69 0.59 -9.61
CA ARG A 108 -7.74 1.52 -10.05
C ARG A 108 -7.42 2.20 -11.39
N GLY A 109 -6.40 1.74 -12.12
CA GLY A 109 -5.96 2.38 -13.36
C GLY A 109 -5.44 3.81 -13.17
N GLY A 110 -4.98 4.15 -11.95
CA GLY A 110 -4.45 5.47 -11.65
C GLY A 110 -3.09 5.70 -12.30
N SER A 111 -2.76 6.95 -12.56
CA SER A 111 -1.42 7.37 -12.99
C SER A 111 -1.01 8.65 -12.27
N TYR A 112 0.28 8.94 -12.33
CA TYR A 112 0.88 10.17 -11.80
C TYR A 112 1.62 10.90 -12.93
N ARG A 113 1.63 12.24 -12.87
CA ARG A 113 2.36 13.09 -13.82
C ARG A 113 2.80 14.38 -13.13
N VAL A 114 4.03 14.79 -13.40
CA VAL A 114 4.55 16.15 -13.13
C VAL A 114 4.62 16.90 -14.46
N CYS A 115 4.21 18.16 -14.45
CA CYS A 115 4.29 19.05 -15.60
C CYS A 115 5.24 20.20 -15.30
#